data_AF-A0A1T5NAV0-F1
#
_entry.id   AF-A0A1T5NAV0-F1
#
_cell.length_a   1.000
_cell.length_b   1.000
_cell.length_c   1.000
_cell.angle_alpha   90.00
_cell.angle_beta   90.00
_cell.angle_gamma   90.00
#
_symmetry.space_group_name_H-M   'P 1'
#
loop_
_entity.id
_entity.type
_entity.pdbx_description
1 polymer ?
#
loop_
_entity_poly.entity_id
_entity_poly.type
_entity_poly.pdbx_seq_one_letter_code
_entity_poly.pdbx_strand_id
1 'polypeptide(L)'
;MPFTNLELLSLCLLLLAGCVHSPSPGKKTLTADTVALPAEQHMIMPAGSRPVDIEEDSMFIPADAEIRILTATKTVTGTRYPEYIQQCNTWRLSNPDIEKIFRNSQPAENTVIHYLYSTMECEVRGQVMINGDTYQYIINAGSWFRLYNRHHSYSYSCSAENCRYLFLEHEEEHDGK
;
A
#
# COMPACT_ATOMS: atom_id res chain seq x y z
N MET A 1 40.55 -28.09 -14.02
CA MET A 1 41.05 -27.01 -14.91
C MET A 1 40.20 -25.78 -14.63
N PRO A 2 40.74 -24.71 -14.04
CA PRO A 2 39.97 -23.52 -13.70
C PRO A 2 39.94 -22.55 -14.88
N PHE A 3 38.78 -21.98 -15.16
CA PHE A 3 38.67 -20.78 -15.99
C PHE A 3 38.43 -19.59 -15.05
N THR A 4 39.47 -18.76 -14.91
CA THR A 4 39.43 -17.39 -14.41
C THR A 4 39.45 -16.41 -15.58
N ASN A 5 39.14 -15.14 -15.28
CA ASN A 5 39.20 -13.90 -16.09
C ASN A 5 37.77 -13.38 -16.39
N LEU A 6 37.27 -12.30 -15.76
CA LEU A 6 37.83 -10.94 -15.61
C LEU A 6 38.17 -10.35 -16.98
N GLU A 7 37.83 -9.09 -17.20
CA GLU A 7 37.92 -8.29 -18.44
C GLU A 7 36.60 -8.15 -19.23
N LEU A 8 35.85 -7.08 -18.95
CA LEU A 8 35.32 -6.14 -19.97
C LEU A 8 34.64 -4.95 -19.27
N LEU A 9 35.48 -4.19 -18.57
CA LEU A 9 35.24 -2.82 -18.12
C LEU A 9 35.95 -1.93 -19.13
N SER A 10 35.30 -1.49 -20.21
CA SER A 10 35.76 -0.30 -20.97
C SER A 10 34.78 0.10 -22.07
N LEU A 11 34.68 1.41 -22.26
CA LEU A 11 34.11 2.12 -23.41
C LEU A 11 32.57 2.20 -23.53
N CYS A 12 31.99 3.24 -22.90
CA CYS A 12 31.23 4.24 -23.66
C CYS A 12 31.08 5.53 -22.82
N LEU A 13 32.20 6.24 -22.66
CA LEU A 13 32.19 7.68 -22.41
C LEU A 13 32.30 8.37 -23.77
N LEU A 14 31.59 9.50 -23.93
CA LEU A 14 31.64 10.52 -25.00
C LEU A 14 30.46 10.54 -25.98
N LEU A 15 29.46 11.38 -25.66
CA LEU A 15 28.83 12.37 -26.58
C LEU A 15 28.32 13.51 -25.69
N LEU A 16 29.13 14.52 -25.39
CA LEU A 16 29.24 15.81 -26.11
C LEU A 16 27.92 16.59 -26.23
N ALA A 17 27.83 17.60 -25.34
CA ALA A 17 27.52 19.00 -25.64
C ALA A 17 26.34 19.30 -26.58
N GLY A 18 25.22 19.69 -25.99
CA GLY A 18 24.13 20.41 -26.66
C GLY A 18 23.55 21.47 -25.73
N CYS A 19 24.22 22.62 -25.60
CA CYS A 19 23.64 23.81 -24.99
C CYS A 19 22.57 24.39 -25.92
N VAL A 20 21.32 24.45 -25.47
CA VAL A 20 20.32 25.36 -26.04
C VAL A 20 19.77 26.22 -24.90
N HIS A 21 20.38 27.40 -24.74
CA HIS A 21 19.81 28.49 -23.96
C HIS A 21 18.56 28.98 -24.68
N SER A 22 17.39 28.70 -24.11
CA SER A 22 16.13 29.31 -24.52
C SER A 22 15.95 30.65 -23.79
N PRO A 23 15.73 31.77 -24.49
CA PRO A 23 15.38 33.04 -23.86
C PRO A 23 13.97 32.98 -23.27
N SER A 24 13.88 33.19 -21.95
CA SER A 24 12.63 33.32 -21.20
C SER A 24 11.92 34.65 -21.56
N PRO A 25 10.65 34.62 -21.98
CA PRO A 25 9.89 35.83 -22.25
C PRO A 25 9.17 36.36 -21.00
N GLY A 26 9.49 37.61 -20.63
CA GLY A 26 8.55 38.63 -20.15
C GLY A 26 7.81 38.39 -18.83
N LYS A 27 8.29 39.04 -17.76
CA LYS A 27 7.46 39.41 -16.59
C LYS A 27 6.24 40.20 -17.08
N LYS A 28 5.05 39.59 -17.00
CA LYS A 28 3.78 40.33 -17.00
C LYS A 28 3.38 40.58 -15.55
N THR A 29 3.34 41.85 -15.21
CA THR A 29 2.76 42.41 -14.00
C THR A 29 1.33 41.88 -13.84
N LEU A 30 1.08 41.16 -12.75
CA LEU A 30 -0.26 40.74 -12.35
C LEU A 30 -0.94 41.95 -11.70
N THR A 31 -1.88 42.57 -12.40
CA THR A 31 -2.89 43.43 -11.80
C THR A 31 -3.87 42.55 -11.02
N ALA A 32 -4.06 42.89 -9.74
CA ALA A 32 -5.05 42.24 -8.88
C ALA A 32 -6.44 42.73 -9.27
N ASP A 33 -7.07 42.03 -10.21
CA ASP A 33 -8.49 42.21 -10.49
C ASP A 33 -9.28 41.44 -9.44
N THR A 34 -10.14 42.18 -8.75
CA THR A 34 -11.05 41.70 -7.71
C THR A 34 -12.01 40.69 -8.32
N VAL A 35 -11.81 39.41 -8.03
CA VAL A 35 -12.75 38.35 -8.36
C VAL A 35 -13.94 38.48 -7.41
N ALA A 36 -15.06 38.95 -7.94
CA ALA A 36 -16.36 38.81 -7.30
C ALA A 36 -16.63 37.32 -7.09
N LEU A 37 -16.91 36.93 -5.85
CA LEU A 37 -17.34 35.58 -5.50
C LEU A 37 -18.63 35.26 -6.28
N PRO A 38 -18.65 34.22 -7.13
CA PRO A 38 -19.90 33.76 -7.70
C PRO A 38 -20.78 33.25 -6.56
N ALA A 39 -22.03 33.72 -6.56
CA ALA A 39 -23.07 33.31 -5.63
C ALA A 39 -23.17 31.78 -5.56
N GLU A 40 -23.41 31.28 -4.35
CA GLU A 40 -23.61 29.88 -4.00
C GLU A 40 -24.55 29.17 -5.00
N GLN A 41 -23.97 28.48 -5.97
CA GLN A 41 -24.69 27.45 -6.70
C GLN A 41 -24.85 26.28 -5.75
N HIS A 42 -25.99 26.26 -5.05
CA HIS A 42 -26.51 25.06 -4.41
C HIS A 42 -26.53 23.95 -5.46
N MET A 43 -25.64 22.98 -5.33
CA MET A 43 -25.69 21.77 -6.14
C MET A 43 -26.99 21.04 -5.78
N ILE A 44 -28.01 21.22 -6.62
CA ILE A 44 -29.23 20.41 -6.57
C ILE A 44 -28.83 19.02 -7.06
N MET A 45 -28.60 18.10 -6.12
CA MET A 45 -28.43 16.69 -6.43
C MET A 45 -29.72 16.20 -7.12
N PRO A 46 -29.65 15.66 -8.36
CA PRO A 46 -30.82 15.10 -9.00
C PRO A 46 -31.33 13.91 -8.18
N ALA A 47 -32.57 14.01 -7.71
CA ALA A 47 -33.28 12.92 -7.07
C ALA A 47 -33.48 11.79 -8.09
N GLY A 48 -32.59 10.79 -8.10
CA GLY A 48 -32.74 9.65 -9.02
C GLY A 48 -31.55 8.71 -9.12
N SER A 49 -30.33 9.13 -8.79
CA SER A 49 -29.18 8.21 -8.73
C SER A 49 -29.13 7.55 -7.36
N ARG A 50 -29.80 6.39 -7.22
CA ARG A 50 -29.45 5.46 -6.14
C ARG A 50 -27.97 5.09 -6.33
N PRO A 51 -27.13 5.17 -5.27
CA PRO A 51 -25.81 4.58 -5.31
C PRO A 51 -25.97 3.13 -5.78
N VAL A 52 -25.21 2.74 -6.81
CA VAL A 52 -25.08 1.33 -7.13
C VAL A 52 -24.33 0.74 -5.95
N ASP A 53 -25.00 -0.15 -5.20
CA ASP A 53 -24.35 -0.91 -4.14
C ASP A 53 -23.26 -1.75 -4.83
N ILE A 54 -22.00 -1.31 -4.74
CA ILE A 54 -20.86 -2.10 -5.18
C ILE A 54 -20.67 -3.12 -4.06
N GLU A 55 -21.15 -4.34 -4.30
CA GLU A 55 -20.93 -5.47 -3.39
C GLU A 55 -19.42 -5.70 -3.29
N GLU A 56 -18.81 -5.36 -2.15
CA GLU A 56 -17.39 -5.61 -1.92
C GLU A 56 -17.16 -7.13 -1.90
N ASP A 57 -16.24 -7.60 -2.74
CA ASP A 57 -15.95 -9.01 -2.86
C ASP A 57 -15.29 -9.52 -1.57
N SER A 58 -15.82 -10.61 -1.00
CA SER A 58 -15.32 -11.19 0.24
C SER A 58 -14.92 -12.65 0.00
N MET A 59 -13.71 -12.99 0.44
CA MET A 59 -13.19 -14.34 0.36
C MET A 59 -12.79 -14.79 1.77
N PHE A 60 -13.27 -15.95 2.18
CA PHE A 60 -12.80 -16.60 3.41
C PHE A 60 -11.64 -17.53 3.06
N ILE A 61 -10.56 -17.49 3.84
CA ILE A 61 -9.45 -18.45 3.72
C ILE A 61 -9.77 -19.65 4.61
N PRO A 62 -10.03 -20.85 4.05
CA PRO A 62 -10.36 -22.04 4.85
C PRO A 62 -9.23 -22.40 5.83
N ALA A 63 -9.59 -22.96 6.98
CA ALA A 63 -8.60 -23.36 8.00
C ALA A 63 -7.61 -24.42 7.49
N ASP A 64 -8.06 -25.28 6.57
CA ASP A 64 -7.30 -26.34 5.90
C ASP A 64 -6.63 -25.90 4.60
N ALA A 65 -6.69 -24.60 4.26
CA ALA A 65 -6.09 -24.10 3.03
C ALA A 65 -4.58 -24.39 2.95
N GLU A 66 -4.13 -24.83 1.78
CA GLU A 66 -2.72 -24.94 1.44
C GLU A 66 -2.20 -23.54 1.11
N ILE A 67 -1.35 -22.99 1.99
CA ILE A 67 -0.77 -21.66 1.86
C ILE A 67 0.72 -21.80 1.59
N ARG A 68 1.20 -21.20 0.51
CA ARG A 68 2.62 -21.18 0.15
C ARG A 68 3.08 -19.77 -0.16
N ILE A 69 3.93 -19.22 0.71
CA ILE A 69 4.56 -17.90 0.48
C ILE A 69 5.64 -18.06 -0.59
N LEU A 70 5.47 -17.38 -1.72
CA LEU A 70 6.38 -17.47 -2.87
C LEU A 70 7.46 -16.40 -2.80
N THR A 71 7.08 -15.16 -2.45
CA THR A 71 8.00 -14.03 -2.28
C THR A 71 7.54 -13.16 -1.14
N ALA A 72 8.49 -12.50 -0.46
CA ALA A 72 8.21 -11.54 0.60
C ALA A 72 9.28 -10.44 0.58
N THR A 73 8.85 -9.21 0.34
CA THR A 73 9.72 -8.04 0.26
C THR A 73 9.14 -6.94 1.13
N LYS A 74 9.94 -6.52 2.12
CA LYS A 74 9.60 -5.36 2.94
C LYS A 74 9.80 -4.07 2.15
N THR A 75 8.84 -3.17 2.26
CA THR A 75 8.82 -1.86 1.63
C THR A 75 8.48 -0.80 2.68
N VAL A 76 9.15 0.35 2.61
CA VAL A 76 8.81 1.53 3.41
C VAL A 76 8.19 2.56 2.47
N THR A 77 6.90 2.85 2.68
CA THR A 77 6.09 3.70 1.80
C THR A 77 5.88 5.06 2.44
N GLY A 78 6.92 5.89 2.39
CA GLY A 78 6.92 7.22 3.00
C GLY A 78 8.16 7.44 3.87
N THR A 79 8.53 8.70 4.05
CA THR A 79 9.70 9.09 4.83
C THR A 79 9.42 10.29 5.72
N ARG A 80 8.14 10.54 6.03
CA ARG A 80 7.72 11.81 6.63
C ARG A 80 8.06 11.88 8.12
N TYR A 81 8.11 10.75 8.80
CA TYR A 81 8.26 10.65 10.26
C TYR A 81 9.40 9.69 10.65
N PRO A 82 10.58 10.21 11.04
CA PRO A 82 11.75 9.39 11.36
C PRO A 82 11.53 8.32 12.44
N GLU A 83 10.66 8.59 13.42
CA GLU A 83 10.30 7.67 14.50
C GLU A 83 9.63 6.39 13.98
N TYR A 84 8.68 6.52 13.03
CA TYR A 84 8.03 5.36 12.41
C TYR A 84 8.99 4.60 11.50
N ILE A 85 9.95 5.27 10.87
CA ILE A 85 10.99 4.60 10.08
C ILE A 85 11.86 3.69 10.96
N GLN A 86 12.20 4.11 12.18
CA GLN A 86 12.98 3.27 13.10
C GLN A 86 12.23 2.01 13.52
N GLN A 87 10.98 2.15 13.95
CA GLN A 87 10.12 1.01 14.29
C GLN A 87 9.93 0.09 13.08
N CYS A 88 9.64 0.70 11.91
CA CYS A 88 9.52 -0.04 10.66
C CYS A 88 10.80 -0.83 10.40
N ASN A 89 12.00 -0.25 10.50
CA ASN A 89 13.27 -0.94 10.26
C ASN A 89 13.46 -2.21 11.11
N THR A 90 12.98 -2.20 12.36
CA THR A 90 13.02 -3.37 13.25
C THR A 90 11.93 -4.41 12.97
N TRP A 91 10.79 -3.98 12.43
CA TRP A 91 9.68 -4.89 12.10
C TRP A 91 10.04 -5.80 10.92
N ARG A 92 9.88 -7.11 11.11
CA ARG A 92 10.14 -8.14 10.10
C ARG A 92 9.14 -9.27 10.27
N LEU A 93 8.67 -9.80 9.14
CA LEU A 93 7.84 -10.99 9.09
C LEU A 93 8.61 -12.11 8.40
N SER A 94 8.67 -13.27 9.04
CA SER A 94 9.10 -14.50 8.39
C SER A 94 7.95 -15.13 7.59
N ASN A 95 8.23 -16.10 6.72
CA ASN A 95 7.15 -16.80 6.00
C ASN A 95 6.13 -17.46 6.94
N PRO A 96 6.54 -18.12 8.06
CA PRO A 96 5.61 -18.61 9.07
C PRO A 96 4.74 -17.52 9.71
N ASP A 97 5.29 -16.32 9.93
CA ASP A 97 4.52 -15.20 10.48
C ASP A 97 3.44 -14.73 9.50
N ILE A 98 3.80 -14.63 8.21
CA ILE A 98 2.88 -14.25 7.13
C ILE A 98 1.75 -15.28 7.00
N GLU A 99 2.09 -16.57 7.01
CA GLU A 99 1.08 -17.63 7.01
C GLU A 99 0.16 -17.52 8.24
N LYS A 100 0.73 -17.25 9.41
CA LYS A 100 -0.05 -17.06 10.63
C LYS A 100 -1.01 -15.88 10.51
N ILE A 101 -0.59 -14.76 9.92
CA ILE A 101 -1.49 -13.62 9.64
C ILE A 101 -2.65 -14.07 8.76
N PHE A 102 -2.38 -14.74 7.64
CA PHE A 102 -3.44 -15.19 6.72
C PHE A 102 -4.44 -16.13 7.38
N ARG A 103 -3.99 -17.02 8.28
CA ARG A 103 -4.87 -17.97 8.98
C ARG A 103 -5.71 -17.34 10.09
N ASN A 104 -5.26 -16.24 10.69
CA ASN A 104 -5.91 -15.65 11.87
C ASN A 104 -6.69 -14.37 11.57
N SER A 105 -6.60 -13.87 10.34
CA SER A 105 -7.32 -12.67 9.93
C SER A 105 -8.71 -12.99 9.42
N GLN A 106 -9.57 -11.97 9.46
CA GLN A 106 -10.95 -12.06 8.97
C GLN A 106 -11.16 -11.10 7.80
N PRO A 107 -12.04 -11.43 6.83
CA PRO A 107 -12.44 -10.49 5.81
C PRO A 107 -12.97 -9.20 6.46
N ALA A 108 -12.58 -8.07 5.91
CA ALA A 108 -12.96 -6.75 6.42
C ALA A 108 -13.28 -5.82 5.25
N GLU A 109 -14.34 -5.02 5.41
CA GLU A 109 -14.66 -3.96 4.47
C GLU A 109 -13.57 -2.88 4.47
N ASN A 110 -13.37 -2.22 3.33
CA ASN A 110 -12.38 -1.15 3.25
C ASN A 110 -12.71 0.02 4.18
N THR A 111 -13.99 0.27 4.41
CA THR A 111 -14.50 1.26 5.37
C THR A 111 -14.03 0.94 6.79
N VAL A 112 -14.16 -0.31 7.22
CA VAL A 112 -13.71 -0.80 8.54
C VAL A 112 -12.20 -0.60 8.69
N ILE A 113 -11.41 -1.00 7.70
CA ILE A 113 -9.96 -0.78 7.71
C ILE A 113 -9.64 0.72 7.82
N HIS A 114 -10.33 1.56 7.05
CA HIS A 114 -10.07 3.00 7.04
C HIS A 114 -10.35 3.67 8.38
N TYR A 115 -11.40 3.25 9.09
CA TYR A 115 -11.81 3.90 10.34
C TYR A 115 -11.14 3.32 11.59
N LEU A 116 -10.82 2.02 11.60
CA LEU A 116 -10.39 1.33 12.82
C LEU A 116 -8.90 0.96 12.83
N TYR A 117 -8.22 1.04 11.68
CA TYR A 117 -6.84 0.58 11.56
C TYR A 117 -5.93 1.66 11.01
N SER A 118 -4.79 1.83 11.68
CA SER A 118 -3.72 2.71 11.23
C SER A 118 -3.12 2.23 9.90
N THR A 119 -2.88 3.16 8.97
CA THR A 119 -2.13 2.88 7.74
C THR A 119 -0.69 3.31 7.93
N MET A 120 0.18 2.34 8.22
CA MET A 120 1.59 2.59 8.48
C MET A 120 2.39 2.72 7.18
N GLU A 121 3.43 3.54 7.19
CA GLU A 121 4.40 3.66 6.08
C GLU A 121 5.32 2.42 5.96
N CYS A 122 4.89 1.26 6.45
CA CYS A 122 5.67 0.03 6.55
C CYS A 122 4.84 -1.18 6.10
N GLU A 123 5.31 -1.87 5.07
CA GLU A 123 4.57 -2.95 4.44
C GLU A 123 5.47 -4.14 4.09
N VAL A 124 4.88 -5.34 4.05
CA VAL A 124 5.46 -6.51 3.41
C VAL A 124 4.61 -6.86 2.21
N ARG A 125 5.23 -6.93 1.04
CA ARG A 125 4.60 -7.21 -0.25
C ARG A 125 5.13 -8.50 -0.82
N GLY A 126 4.30 -9.23 -1.56
CA GLY A 126 4.78 -10.47 -2.15
C GLY A 126 3.72 -11.23 -2.92
N GLN A 127 4.02 -12.50 -3.15
CA GLN A 127 3.14 -13.45 -3.82
C GLN A 127 2.88 -14.63 -2.91
N VAL A 128 1.63 -15.05 -2.86
CA VAL A 128 1.18 -16.23 -2.12
C VAL A 128 0.35 -17.10 -3.05
N MET A 129 0.50 -18.41 -2.90
CA MET A 129 -0.41 -19.39 -3.47
C MET A 129 -1.33 -19.91 -2.37
N ILE A 130 -2.65 -19.85 -2.60
CA ILE A 130 -3.67 -20.37 -1.68
C ILE A 130 -4.54 -21.34 -2.47
N ASN A 131 -4.54 -22.63 -2.09
CA ASN A 131 -5.28 -23.69 -2.78
C ASN A 131 -5.02 -23.76 -4.30
N GLY A 132 -3.80 -23.43 -4.73
CA GLY A 132 -3.37 -23.42 -6.14
C GLY A 132 -3.53 -22.08 -6.85
N ASP A 133 -4.33 -21.15 -6.32
CA ASP A 133 -4.50 -19.81 -6.89
C ASP A 133 -3.42 -18.85 -6.40
N THR A 134 -2.86 -18.05 -7.30
CA THR A 134 -1.80 -17.09 -6.96
C THR A 134 -2.36 -15.69 -6.79
N TYR A 135 -2.01 -15.08 -5.66
CA TYR A 135 -2.37 -13.71 -5.28
C TYR A 135 -1.11 -12.88 -5.06
N GLN A 136 -1.19 -11.61 -5.42
CA GLN A 136 -0.32 -10.60 -4.82
C GLN A 136 -0.87 -10.25 -3.44
N TYR A 137 0.01 -9.89 -2.52
CA TYR A 137 -0.40 -9.41 -1.21
C TYR A 137 0.35 -8.17 -0.77
N ILE A 138 -0.31 -7.38 0.07
CA ILE A 138 0.28 -6.26 0.83
C ILE A 138 -0.18 -6.42 2.27
N ILE A 139 0.76 -6.63 3.19
CA ILE A 139 0.52 -6.63 4.64
C ILE A 139 1.03 -5.29 5.17
N ASN A 140 0.16 -4.50 5.78
CA ASN A 140 0.52 -3.25 6.42
C ASN A 140 0.86 -3.51 7.90
N ALA A 141 1.82 -2.76 8.45
CA ALA A 141 2.22 -2.92 9.85
C ALA A 141 1.13 -2.51 10.86
N GLY A 142 0.01 -1.92 10.43
CA GLY A 142 -1.15 -1.59 11.25
C GLY A 142 -2.25 -2.66 11.26
N SER A 143 -1.90 -3.94 11.32
CA SER A 143 -2.86 -5.07 11.51
C SER A 143 -3.89 -5.32 10.40
N TRP A 144 -3.58 -5.01 9.14
CA TRP A 144 -4.43 -5.37 7.99
C TRP A 144 -3.61 -5.81 6.78
N PHE A 145 -4.26 -6.54 5.87
CA PHE A 145 -3.66 -6.88 4.58
C PHE A 145 -4.69 -6.94 3.44
N ARG A 146 -4.17 -6.94 2.22
CA ARG A 146 -4.95 -7.20 1.01
C ARG A 146 -4.37 -8.36 0.22
N LEU A 147 -5.26 -9.19 -0.33
CA LEU A 147 -4.95 -10.13 -1.40
C LEU A 147 -5.59 -9.63 -2.68
N TYR A 148 -4.86 -9.68 -3.78
CA TYR A 148 -5.43 -9.26 -5.05
C TYR A 148 -4.81 -10.01 -6.22
N ASN A 149 -5.61 -10.14 -7.26
CA ASN A 149 -5.18 -10.61 -8.57
C ASN A 149 -5.77 -9.67 -9.63
N ARG A 150 -5.84 -10.11 -10.89
CA ARG A 150 -6.38 -9.29 -11.99
C ARG A 150 -7.87 -8.95 -11.84
N HIS A 151 -8.62 -9.80 -11.15
CA HIS A 151 -10.08 -9.77 -11.14
C HIS A 151 -10.65 -9.39 -9.77
N HIS A 152 -9.94 -9.75 -8.70
CA HIS A 152 -10.44 -9.64 -7.34
C HIS A 152 -9.44 -8.91 -6.44
N SER A 153 -9.98 -8.23 -5.44
CA SER A 153 -9.23 -7.61 -4.34
C SER A 153 -9.99 -7.84 -3.06
N TYR A 154 -9.37 -8.50 -2.11
CA TYR A 154 -9.94 -8.88 -0.83
C TYR A 154 -9.16 -8.21 0.30
N SER A 155 -9.89 -7.62 1.23
CA SER A 155 -9.34 -6.91 2.39
C SER A 155 -9.56 -7.72 3.66
N TYR A 156 -8.56 -7.72 4.53
CA TYR A 156 -8.57 -8.49 5.78
C TYR A 156 -7.99 -7.64 6.93
N SER A 157 -8.51 -7.89 8.13
CA SER A 157 -7.97 -7.34 9.37
C SER A 157 -7.58 -8.47 10.33
N CYS A 158 -6.56 -8.23 11.17
CA CYS A 158 -6.21 -9.15 12.25
C CYS A 158 -6.28 -8.48 13.62
N SER A 159 -7.41 -8.66 14.30
CA SER A 159 -7.64 -8.25 15.70
C SER A 159 -7.43 -9.38 16.71
N ALA A 160 -7.14 -10.60 16.26
CA ALA A 160 -6.90 -11.72 17.17
C ALA A 160 -5.66 -11.48 18.04
N GLU A 161 -5.71 -11.86 19.33
CA GLU A 161 -4.60 -11.68 20.27
C GLU A 161 -3.29 -12.30 19.77
N ASN A 162 -3.38 -13.40 19.02
CA ASN A 162 -2.21 -14.08 18.47
C ASN A 162 -1.58 -13.38 17.25
N CYS A 163 -2.18 -12.28 16.76
CA CYS A 163 -1.62 -11.36 15.78
C CYS A 163 -0.91 -10.16 16.43
N ARG A 164 -1.15 -9.89 17.72
CA ARG A 164 -0.63 -8.70 18.43
C ARG A 164 0.89 -8.53 18.27
N TYR A 165 1.66 -9.60 18.36
CA TYR A 165 3.12 -9.51 18.25
C TYR A 165 3.65 -9.51 16.80
N LEU A 166 2.76 -9.63 15.80
CA LEU A 166 3.09 -9.65 14.38
C LEU A 166 3.03 -8.26 13.75
N PHE A 167 2.43 -7.27 14.42
CA PHE A 167 2.22 -5.92 13.89
C PHE A 167 2.82 -4.86 14.81
N LEU A 168 3.01 -3.65 14.27
CA LEU A 168 3.50 -2.51 15.04
C LEU A 168 2.36 -1.75 15.73
N GLU A 169 1.22 -1.66 15.04
CA GLU A 169 0.00 -1.03 15.52
C GLU A 169 -1.17 -1.99 15.34
N HIS A 170 -2.20 -1.83 16.16
CA HIS A 170 -3.40 -2.66 16.13
C HIS A 170 -4.65 -1.80 15.93
N GLU A 171 -5.82 -2.46 15.93
CA GLU A 171 -7.09 -1.77 15.96
C GLU A 171 -7.08 -0.69 17.06
N GLU A 172 -7.44 0.53 16.70
CA GLU A 172 -7.52 1.62 17.67
C GLU A 172 -8.67 1.30 18.63
N GLU A 173 -8.32 0.95 19.86
CA GLU A 173 -9.30 0.84 20.93
C GLU A 173 -9.84 2.25 21.17
N HIS A 174 -11.04 2.53 20.65
CA HIS A 174 -11.78 3.73 20.99
C HIS A 174 -12.15 3.65 22.47
N ASP A 175 -11.23 4.08 23.33
CA ASP A 175 -11.49 4.37 24.74
C ASP A 175 -12.57 5.44 24.78
N GLY A 176 -13.82 5.01 24.91
CA GLY A 176 -14.98 5.87 25.08
C GLY A 176 -14.78 6.74 26.32
N LYS A 177 -14.39 7.99 26.09
CA LYS A 177 -14.46 9.08 27.07
C LYS A 177 -15.55 10.06 26.69
#